data_AF-A0A7S7Z445-F1
#
_entry.id   AF-A0A7S7Z445-F1
#
_cell.length_a   1.000
_cell.length_b   1.000
_cell.length_c   1.000
_cell.angle_alpha   90.00
_cell.angle_beta   90.00
_cell.angle_gamma   90.00
#
_symmetry.space_group_name_H-M   'P 1'
#
loop_
_entity.id
_entity.type
_entity.pdbx_description
1 polymer ?
#
loop_
_entity_poly.entity_id
_entity_poly.type
_entity_poly.pdbx_seq_one_letter_code
_entity_poly.pdbx_strand_id
1 'polypeptide(L)'
;MTLATVYAFLTFATFPIPDVISAIDPTKGLKLTMIVYYFLWVWGLNHDTDLQELVYATAPAEGKLRPSDKGVIVLIILVSLSLVWAIGSERRFAAILTMFIAVNVFAWRWLLAAIGPAIVESKEIYRTAPQDFFSLERLDAFVEYISGHWQWLRFGAMGLVLLVLNAVVFFDNARVFLASTLTQLYPKISSGQFSAILPLGLFIVFTIIEEGWIWIMRIKTDLVIAVTSDLEEKYELRPRS
;
A
#
# COMPACT_ATOMS: atom_id res chain seq x y z
N MET A 1 18.25 20.30 6.61
CA MET A 1 17.96 19.42 7.76
C MET A 1 17.47 20.30 8.89
N THR A 2 16.21 20.18 9.31
CA THR A 2 15.55 21.15 10.21
C THR A 2 15.81 20.81 11.68
N LEU A 3 15.64 21.77 12.59
CA LEU A 3 15.73 21.56 14.05
C LEU A 3 14.81 20.41 14.51
N ALA A 4 13.63 20.28 13.88
CA ALA A 4 12.70 19.19 14.12
C ALA A 4 13.28 17.81 13.77
N THR A 5 14.06 17.70 12.68
CA THR A 5 14.75 16.44 12.32
C THR A 5 15.80 16.06 13.35
N VAL A 6 16.58 17.04 13.83
CA VAL A 6 17.61 16.81 14.86
C VAL A 6 16.95 16.41 16.19
N TYR A 7 15.89 17.11 16.59
CA TYR A 7 15.15 16.78 17.81
C TYR A 7 14.54 15.37 17.73
N ALA A 8 13.84 15.05 16.64
CA ALA A 8 13.30 13.70 16.43
C ALA A 8 14.40 12.64 16.49
N PHE A 9 15.53 12.86 15.81
CA PHE A 9 16.67 11.94 15.85
C PHE A 9 17.20 11.73 17.28
N LEU A 10 17.40 12.80 18.04
CA LEU A 10 17.88 12.73 19.42
C LEU A 10 16.87 12.00 20.33
N THR A 11 15.57 12.30 20.20
CA THR A 11 14.51 11.61 20.94
C THR A 11 14.50 10.12 20.63
N PHE A 12 14.57 9.75 19.34
CA PHE A 12 14.61 8.34 18.92
C PHE A 12 15.90 7.63 19.36
N ALA A 13 17.04 8.31 19.37
CA ALA A 13 18.31 7.74 19.83
C ALA A 13 18.29 7.39 21.33
N THR A 14 17.51 8.12 22.12
CA THR A 14 17.32 7.85 23.56
C THR A 14 16.17 6.90 23.86
N PHE A 15 15.39 6.50 22.86
CA PHE A 15 14.23 5.66 23.06
C PHE A 15 14.67 4.26 23.54
N PRO A 16 14.09 3.71 24.63
CA PRO A 16 14.50 2.44 25.20
C PRO A 16 13.96 1.26 24.37
N ILE A 17 14.49 1.10 23.15
CA ILE A 17 14.12 0.03 22.21
C ILE A 17 14.14 -1.37 22.87
N PRO A 18 15.15 -1.74 23.70
CA PRO A 18 15.17 -3.05 24.35
C PRO A 18 13.97 -3.28 25.26
N ASP A 19 13.56 -2.27 26.03
CA ASP A 19 12.44 -2.37 26.96
C ASP A 19 11.13 -2.56 26.19
N VAL A 20 10.94 -1.80 25.12
CA VAL A 20 9.77 -1.93 24.23
C VAL A 20 9.71 -3.31 23.59
N ILE A 21 10.82 -3.80 23.03
CA ILE A 21 10.86 -5.14 22.41
C ILE A 21 10.54 -6.23 23.42
N SER A 22 11.05 -6.11 24.65
CA SER A 22 10.79 -7.09 25.70
C SER A 22 9.34 -7.08 26.20
N ALA A 23 8.65 -5.94 26.10
CA ALA A 23 7.27 -5.78 26.54
C ALA A 23 6.24 -6.19 25.47
N ILE A 24 6.64 -6.30 24.20
CA ILE A 24 5.74 -6.65 23.10
C ILE A 24 5.44 -8.15 23.14
N ASP A 25 4.17 -8.48 23.33
CA ASP A 25 3.61 -9.79 22.99
C ASP A 25 3.47 -9.88 21.46
N PRO A 26 4.22 -10.76 20.77
CA PRO A 26 4.23 -10.80 19.31
C PRO A 26 2.84 -11.09 18.70
N THR A 27 2.01 -11.87 19.40
CA THR A 27 0.67 -12.23 18.92
C THR A 27 -0.27 -11.03 19.02
N LYS A 28 -0.20 -10.27 20.13
CA LYS A 28 -0.98 -9.03 20.27
C LYS A 28 -0.49 -7.96 19.29
N GLY A 29 0.82 -7.84 19.12
CA GLY A 29 1.42 -6.96 18.12
C GLY A 29 0.92 -7.26 16.71
N LEU A 30 0.93 -8.54 16.32
CA LEU A 30 0.44 -8.98 15.01
C LEU A 30 -1.03 -8.61 14.79
N LYS A 31 -1.89 -8.85 15.79
CA LYS A 31 -3.30 -8.48 15.73
C LYS A 31 -3.49 -6.97 15.57
N LEU A 32 -2.74 -6.16 16.33
CA LEU A 32 -2.80 -4.71 16.23
C LEU A 32 -2.35 -4.22 14.85
N THR A 33 -1.22 -4.74 14.34
CA THR A 33 -0.75 -4.40 12.99
C THR A 33 -1.77 -4.79 11.92
N MET A 34 -2.42 -5.95 12.04
CA MET A 34 -3.50 -6.36 11.14
C MET A 34 -4.71 -5.41 11.19
N ILE A 35 -5.12 -4.95 12.38
CA ILE A 35 -6.22 -3.99 12.52
C ILE A 35 -5.88 -2.67 11.82
N VAL A 36 -4.68 -2.14 12.07
CA VAL A 36 -4.19 -0.91 11.43
C VAL A 36 -4.13 -1.11 9.90
N TYR A 37 -3.57 -2.23 9.45
CA TYR A 37 -3.51 -2.58 8.04
C TYR A 37 -4.88 -2.58 7.37
N TYR A 38 -5.86 -3.30 7.93
CA TYR A 38 -7.21 -3.33 7.38
C TYR A 38 -7.88 -1.95 7.38
N PHE A 39 -7.68 -1.16 8.44
CA PHE A 39 -8.24 0.17 8.51
C PHE A 39 -7.70 1.07 7.40
N LEU A 40 -6.38 1.08 7.18
CA LEU A 40 -5.74 1.84 6.11
C LEU A 40 -6.20 1.38 4.73
N TRP A 41 -6.36 0.07 4.54
CA TRP A 41 -6.84 -0.51 3.30
C TRP A 41 -8.28 -0.11 2.99
N VAL A 42 -9.22 -0.25 3.94
CA VAL A 42 -10.64 0.11 3.76
C VAL A 42 -10.79 1.60 3.48
N TRP A 43 -10.10 2.45 4.26
CA TRP A 43 -10.12 3.88 4.02
C TRP A 43 -9.54 4.21 2.64
N GLY A 44 -8.43 3.57 2.30
CA GLY A 44 -7.80 3.72 1.00
C GLY A 44 -8.73 3.39 -0.17
N LEU A 45 -9.51 2.30 -0.06
CA LEU A 45 -10.47 1.89 -1.09
C LEU A 45 -11.57 2.93 -1.29
N ASN A 46 -12.12 3.49 -0.21
CA ASN A 46 -13.14 4.54 -0.31
C ASN A 46 -12.56 5.77 -1.01
N HIS A 47 -11.37 6.19 -0.59
CA HIS A 47 -10.67 7.32 -1.21
C HIS A 47 -10.40 7.08 -2.70
N ASP A 48 -9.95 5.88 -3.09
CA ASP A 48 -9.70 5.54 -4.50
C ASP A 48 -10.99 5.56 -5.32
N THR A 49 -12.13 5.19 -4.71
CA THR A 49 -13.45 5.23 -5.36
C THR A 49 -13.90 6.68 -5.57
N ASP A 50 -13.81 7.52 -4.55
CA ASP A 50 -14.15 8.95 -4.62
C ASP A 50 -13.29 9.65 -5.69
N LEU A 51 -12.00 9.33 -5.73
CA LEU A 51 -11.05 9.86 -6.70
C LEU A 51 -11.41 9.44 -8.13
N GLN A 52 -11.82 8.18 -8.31
CA GLN A 52 -12.26 7.67 -9.60
C GLN A 52 -13.56 8.34 -10.08
N GLU A 53 -14.52 8.54 -9.19
CA GLU A 53 -15.77 9.27 -9.48
C GLU A 53 -15.51 10.72 -9.87
N LEU A 54 -14.49 11.35 -9.26
CA LEU A 54 -14.13 12.73 -9.52
C LEU A 54 -13.48 12.93 -10.91
N VAL A 55 -12.65 11.99 -11.37
CA VAL A 55 -11.79 12.20 -12.56
C VAL A 55 -12.30 11.54 -13.84
N TYR A 56 -13.29 10.65 -13.78
CA TYR A 56 -13.85 10.00 -14.95
C TYR A 56 -15.04 10.76 -15.52
N ALA A 57 -15.02 11.01 -16.84
CA ALA A 57 -16.16 11.58 -17.55
C ALA A 57 -17.30 10.56 -17.70
N THR A 58 -16.94 9.29 -17.88
CA THR A 58 -17.87 8.17 -17.97
C THR A 58 -17.59 7.15 -16.88
N ALA A 59 -18.62 6.84 -16.10
CA ALA A 59 -18.51 5.80 -15.08
C ALA A 59 -18.20 4.44 -15.75
N PRO A 60 -17.23 3.66 -15.25
CA PRO A 60 -16.95 2.33 -15.78
C PRO A 60 -18.21 1.47 -15.69
N ALA A 61 -18.56 0.81 -16.79
CA ALA A 61 -19.77 0.00 -16.90
C ALA A 61 -21.07 0.77 -16.50
N GLU A 62 -21.15 2.06 -16.82
CA GLU A 62 -22.30 2.94 -16.50
C GLU A 62 -22.60 3.01 -14.98
N GLY A 63 -21.57 2.82 -14.14
CA GLY A 63 -21.72 2.81 -12.68
C GLY A 63 -22.33 1.52 -12.12
N LYS A 64 -22.51 0.47 -12.94
CA LYS A 64 -23.02 -0.83 -12.50
C LYS A 64 -21.88 -1.77 -12.16
N LEU A 65 -21.99 -2.47 -11.04
CA LEU A 65 -21.07 -3.57 -10.69
C LEU A 65 -21.25 -4.75 -11.64
N ARG A 66 -20.22 -5.06 -12.42
CA ARG A 66 -20.16 -6.26 -13.25
C ARG A 66 -20.10 -7.51 -12.36
N PRO A 67 -20.55 -8.67 -12.84
CA PRO A 67 -20.40 -9.93 -12.09
C PRO A 67 -18.94 -10.22 -11.67
N SER A 68 -17.98 -9.82 -12.50
CA SER A 68 -16.55 -9.92 -12.19
C SER A 68 -16.13 -9.06 -11.00
N ASP A 69 -16.67 -7.84 -10.89
CA ASP A 69 -16.35 -6.92 -9.79
C ASP A 69 -16.84 -7.50 -8.46
N LYS A 70 -18.04 -8.08 -8.45
CA LYS A 70 -18.58 -8.82 -7.29
C LYS A 70 -17.70 -10.00 -6.90
N GLY A 71 -17.19 -10.74 -7.89
CA GLY A 71 -16.25 -11.84 -7.68
C GLY A 71 -14.95 -11.39 -6.99
N VAL A 72 -14.39 -10.25 -7.41
CA VAL A 72 -13.19 -9.67 -6.78
C VAL A 72 -13.47 -9.24 -5.35
N ILE A 73 -14.61 -8.60 -5.07
CA ILE A 73 -15.01 -8.24 -3.70
C ILE A 73 -15.09 -9.48 -2.80
N VAL A 74 -15.74 -10.55 -3.27
CA VAL A 74 -15.83 -11.82 -2.53
C VAL A 74 -14.44 -12.42 -2.29
N LEU A 75 -13.58 -12.42 -3.32
CA LEU A 75 -12.21 -12.92 -3.20
C LEU A 75 -11.41 -12.16 -2.14
N ILE A 76 -11.49 -10.83 -2.13
CA ILE A 76 -10.82 -9.99 -1.13
C ILE A 76 -11.31 -10.30 0.28
N ILE A 77 -12.62 -10.46 0.47
CA ILE A 77 -13.21 -10.84 1.77
C ILE A 77 -12.67 -12.21 2.21
N LEU A 78 -12.66 -13.20 1.32
CA LEU A 78 -12.17 -14.55 1.64
C LEU A 78 -10.69 -14.55 2.03
N VAL A 79 -9.85 -13.82 1.30
CA VAL A 79 -8.43 -13.75 1.64
C VAL A 79 -8.21 -12.99 2.96
N SER A 80 -8.99 -11.95 3.22
CA SER A 80 -8.94 -11.20 4.48
C SER A 80 -9.31 -12.09 5.69
N LEU A 81 -10.41 -12.84 5.57
CA LEU A 81 -10.81 -13.81 6.59
C LEU A 81 -9.75 -14.90 6.78
N SER A 82 -9.11 -15.34 5.70
CA SER A 82 -8.02 -16.32 5.75
C SER A 82 -6.80 -15.77 6.52
N LEU A 83 -6.43 -14.50 6.31
CA LEU A 83 -5.35 -13.85 7.07
C LEU A 83 -5.67 -13.77 8.55
N VAL A 84 -6.91 -13.41 8.92
CA VAL A 84 -7.35 -13.35 10.32
C VAL A 84 -7.31 -14.74 10.96
N TRP A 85 -7.81 -15.75 10.26
CA TRP A 85 -7.74 -17.14 10.71
C TRP A 85 -6.30 -17.64 10.91
N ALA A 86 -5.35 -17.12 10.13
CA ALA A 86 -3.96 -17.54 10.16
C ALA A 86 -3.11 -16.95 11.30
N ILE A 87 -3.61 -15.92 12.02
CA ILE A 87 -2.86 -15.19 13.07
C ILE A 87 -2.26 -16.11 14.15
N GLY A 88 -2.88 -17.27 14.43
CA GLY A 88 -2.38 -18.23 15.42
C GLY A 88 -1.17 -19.06 14.98
N SER A 89 -0.69 -18.92 13.74
CA SER A 89 0.45 -19.70 13.23
C SER A 89 1.27 -18.87 12.25
N GLU A 90 2.52 -18.55 12.62
CA GLU A 90 3.46 -17.78 11.79
C GLU A 90 3.57 -18.36 10.37
N ARG A 91 3.66 -19.70 10.24
CA ARG A 91 3.75 -20.40 8.95
C ARG A 91 2.51 -20.24 8.09
N ARG A 92 1.32 -20.41 8.67
CA ARG A 92 0.06 -20.20 7.92
C ARG A 92 -0.09 -18.75 7.52
N PHE A 93 0.24 -17.84 8.43
CA PHE A 93 0.16 -16.41 8.19
C PHE A 93 1.08 -15.99 7.03
N ALA A 94 2.36 -16.36 7.06
CA ALA A 94 3.31 -16.04 6.00
C ALA A 94 2.89 -16.63 4.64
N ALA A 95 2.41 -17.88 4.61
CA ALA A 95 1.93 -18.50 3.38
C ALA A 95 0.70 -17.80 2.80
N ILE A 96 -0.29 -17.50 3.63
CA ILE A 96 -1.52 -16.82 3.19
C ILE A 96 -1.22 -15.37 2.77
N LEU A 97 -0.33 -14.67 3.47
CA LEU A 97 0.11 -13.33 3.07
C LEU A 97 0.85 -13.34 1.72
N THR A 98 1.63 -14.38 1.45
CA THR A 98 2.28 -14.57 0.15
C THR A 98 1.26 -14.80 -0.96
N MET A 99 0.27 -15.66 -0.71
CA MET A 99 -0.84 -15.87 -1.64
C MET A 99 -1.64 -14.59 -1.87
N PHE A 100 -1.90 -13.82 -0.80
CA PHE A 100 -2.59 -12.54 -0.88
C PHE A 100 -1.87 -11.57 -1.82
N ILE A 101 -0.54 -11.45 -1.74
CA ILE A 101 0.19 -10.57 -2.65
C ILE A 101 0.20 -11.06 -4.09
N ALA A 102 0.29 -12.37 -4.32
CA ALA A 102 0.11 -12.90 -5.67
C ALA A 102 -1.26 -12.51 -6.23
N VAL A 103 -2.34 -12.73 -5.45
CA VAL A 103 -3.71 -12.34 -5.82
C VAL A 103 -3.82 -10.83 -6.04
N ASN A 104 -3.20 -10.00 -5.20
CA ASN A 104 -3.22 -8.55 -5.32
C ASN A 104 -2.58 -8.07 -6.64
N VAL A 105 -1.41 -8.62 -7.01
CA VAL A 105 -0.76 -8.33 -8.30
C VAL A 105 -1.68 -8.69 -9.47
N PHE A 106 -2.29 -9.88 -9.44
CA PHE A 106 -3.21 -10.31 -10.51
C PHE A 106 -4.48 -9.44 -10.56
N ALA A 107 -5.07 -9.14 -9.41
CA ALA A 107 -6.25 -8.29 -9.29
C ALA A 107 -5.99 -6.88 -9.81
N TRP A 108 -4.82 -6.31 -9.51
CA TRP A 108 -4.40 -5.01 -10.05
C TRP A 108 -4.24 -5.04 -11.57
N ARG A 109 -3.56 -6.05 -12.13
CA ARG A 109 -3.42 -6.19 -13.58
C ARG A 109 -4.77 -6.34 -14.28
N TRP A 110 -5.66 -7.12 -13.68
CA TRP A 110 -7.02 -7.28 -14.15
C TRP A 110 -7.81 -5.96 -14.06
N LEU A 111 -7.70 -5.23 -12.95
CA LEU A 111 -8.34 -3.93 -12.74
C LEU A 111 -7.94 -2.95 -13.84
N LEU A 112 -6.64 -2.82 -14.13
CA LEU A 112 -6.12 -1.95 -15.19
C LEU A 112 -6.71 -2.29 -16.57
N ALA A 113 -6.80 -3.58 -16.90
CA ALA A 113 -7.43 -4.02 -18.14
C ALA A 113 -8.94 -3.68 -18.17
N ALA A 114 -9.59 -3.78 -17.01
CA ALA A 114 -11.03 -3.63 -16.88
C ALA A 114 -11.49 -2.16 -16.88
N ILE A 115 -10.66 -1.21 -16.43
CA ILE A 115 -10.92 0.23 -16.43
C ILE A 115 -10.32 0.96 -17.63
N GLY A 116 -9.37 0.34 -18.33
CA GLY A 116 -8.70 0.91 -19.51
C GLY A 116 -9.65 1.52 -20.55
N PRO A 117 -10.76 0.86 -20.93
CA PRO A 117 -11.72 1.44 -21.86
C PRO A 117 -12.33 2.76 -21.38
N ALA A 118 -12.71 2.87 -20.10
CA ALA A 118 -13.28 4.09 -19.53
C ALA A 118 -12.26 5.25 -19.48
N ILE A 119 -10.99 4.93 -19.24
CA ILE A 119 -9.89 5.91 -19.31
C ILE A 119 -9.72 6.43 -20.74
N VAL A 120 -9.72 5.55 -21.74
CA VAL A 120 -9.58 5.95 -23.15
C VAL A 120 -10.77 6.81 -23.58
N GLU A 121 -11.99 6.40 -23.26
CA GLU A 121 -13.20 7.17 -23.55
C GLU A 121 -13.19 8.55 -22.88
N SER A 122 -12.87 8.61 -21.58
CA SER A 122 -12.76 9.88 -20.85
C SER A 122 -11.71 10.80 -21.46
N LYS A 123 -10.55 10.27 -21.89
CA LYS A 123 -9.52 11.06 -22.59
C LYS A 123 -10.04 11.65 -23.90
N GLU A 124 -10.78 10.88 -24.68
CA GLU A 124 -11.36 11.37 -25.95
C GLU A 124 -12.44 12.43 -25.71
N ILE A 125 -13.27 12.26 -24.67
CA ILE A 125 -14.24 13.29 -24.27
C ILE A 125 -13.53 14.60 -23.90
N TYR A 126 -12.53 14.55 -23.02
CA TYR A 126 -11.81 15.76 -22.59
C TYR A 126 -11.01 16.43 -23.71
N ARG A 127 -10.51 15.66 -24.68
CA ARG A 127 -9.80 16.20 -25.86
C ARG A 127 -10.72 16.90 -26.86
N THR A 128 -11.96 16.43 -26.98
CA THR A 128 -12.94 16.97 -27.93
C THR A 128 -13.81 18.07 -27.32
N ALA A 129 -13.95 18.09 -26.00
CA ALA A 129 -14.60 19.17 -25.28
C ALA A 129 -13.81 20.48 -25.44
N PRO A 130 -14.48 21.63 -25.71
CA PRO A 130 -13.80 22.91 -25.78
C PRO A 130 -13.16 23.26 -24.43
N GLN A 131 -11.82 23.26 -24.38
CA GLN A 131 -11.00 23.77 -23.28
C GLN A 131 -10.98 22.96 -21.95
N ASP A 132 -11.41 21.70 -21.94
CA ASP A 132 -11.35 20.87 -20.71
C ASP A 132 -9.97 20.22 -20.46
N PHE A 133 -8.91 21.04 -20.57
CA PHE A 133 -7.53 20.61 -20.38
C PHE A 133 -7.22 20.28 -18.91
N PHE A 134 -7.93 20.91 -17.97
CA PHE A 134 -7.74 20.65 -16.54
C PHE A 134 -8.25 19.26 -16.16
N SER A 135 -9.42 18.83 -16.65
CA SER A 135 -9.90 17.46 -16.38
C SER A 135 -9.02 16.40 -17.03
N LEU A 136 -8.44 16.69 -18.21
CA LEU A 136 -7.46 15.79 -18.82
C LEU A 136 -6.21 15.61 -17.95
N GLU A 137 -5.67 16.69 -17.38
CA GLU A 137 -4.50 16.62 -16.48
C GLU A 137 -4.82 15.85 -15.19
N ARG A 138 -6.01 16.06 -14.61
CA ARG A 138 -6.48 15.29 -13.44
C ARG A 138 -6.59 13.80 -13.76
N LEU A 139 -7.15 13.46 -14.91
CA LEU A 139 -7.24 12.08 -15.38
C LEU A 139 -5.85 11.47 -15.58
N ASP A 140 -4.91 12.20 -16.19
CA ASP A 140 -3.53 11.71 -16.38
C ASP A 140 -2.80 11.51 -15.04
N ALA A 141 -2.99 12.40 -14.06
CA ALA A 141 -2.48 12.23 -12.72
C ALA A 141 -3.05 10.96 -12.05
N PHE A 142 -4.36 10.72 -12.19
CA PHE A 142 -5.00 9.50 -11.70
C PHE A 142 -4.50 8.25 -12.41
N VAL A 143 -4.30 8.29 -13.73
CA VAL A 143 -3.75 7.17 -14.50
C VAL A 143 -2.33 6.82 -14.05
N GLU A 144 -1.47 7.82 -13.84
CA GLU A 144 -0.13 7.62 -13.30
C GLU A 144 -0.17 7.05 -11.87
N TYR A 145 -1.15 7.48 -11.06
CA TYR A 145 -1.41 6.86 -9.77
C TYR A 145 -1.73 5.37 -9.91
N ILE A 146 -2.77 4.98 -10.64
CA ILE A 146 -3.19 3.56 -10.66
C ILE A 146 -2.26 2.63 -11.44
N SER A 147 -1.52 3.14 -12.44
CA SER A 147 -0.76 2.32 -13.39
C SER A 147 0.75 2.59 -13.44
N GLY A 148 1.23 3.60 -12.70
CA GLY A 148 2.62 4.05 -12.77
C GLY A 148 3.64 3.00 -12.35
N HIS A 149 4.90 3.22 -12.74
CA HIS A 149 6.02 2.31 -12.47
C HIS A 149 6.23 2.05 -10.96
N TRP A 150 5.83 3.01 -10.12
CA TRP A 150 5.91 2.90 -8.67
C TRP A 150 5.17 1.68 -8.10
N GLN A 151 4.07 1.23 -8.72
CA GLN A 151 3.34 0.04 -8.27
C GLN A 151 4.20 -1.23 -8.40
N TRP A 152 4.97 -1.35 -9.48
CA TRP A 152 5.89 -2.47 -9.66
C TRP A 152 7.03 -2.44 -8.63
N LEU A 153 7.57 -1.25 -8.33
CA LEU A 153 8.58 -1.10 -7.28
C LEU A 153 8.02 -1.48 -5.91
N ARG A 154 6.78 -1.05 -5.61
CA ARG A 154 6.05 -1.42 -4.38
C ARG A 154 5.88 -2.94 -4.29
N PHE A 155 5.37 -3.60 -5.32
CA PHE A 155 5.22 -5.06 -5.32
C PHE A 155 6.56 -5.79 -5.21
N GLY A 156 7.61 -5.28 -5.86
CA GLY A 156 8.97 -5.83 -5.73
C GLY A 156 9.50 -5.74 -4.30
N ALA A 157 9.33 -4.58 -3.65
CA ALA A 157 9.74 -4.38 -2.26
C ALA A 157 8.96 -5.28 -1.29
N MET A 158 7.64 -5.38 -1.47
CA MET A 158 6.79 -6.28 -0.70
C MET A 158 7.18 -7.75 -0.90
N GLY A 159 7.42 -8.15 -2.15
CA GLY A 159 7.87 -9.50 -2.51
C GLY A 159 9.20 -9.86 -1.84
N LEU A 160 10.15 -8.92 -1.79
CA LEU A 160 11.43 -9.11 -1.10
C LEU A 160 11.23 -9.32 0.41
N VAL A 161 10.41 -8.50 1.06
CA VAL A 161 10.11 -8.66 2.50
C VAL A 161 9.43 -9.99 2.77
N LEU A 162 8.49 -10.40 1.91
CA LEU A 162 7.84 -11.70 2.03
C LEU A 162 8.81 -12.87 1.82
N LEU A 163 9.77 -12.74 0.92
CA LEU A 163 10.80 -13.76 0.72
C LEU A 163 11.61 -13.95 2.02
N VAL A 164 12.01 -12.85 2.65
CA VAL A 164 12.71 -12.87 3.95
C VAL A 164 11.82 -13.43 5.06
N LEU A 165 10.55 -13.01 5.13
CA LEU A 165 9.58 -13.52 6.12
C LEU A 165 9.38 -15.02 5.99
N ASN A 166 9.17 -15.53 4.77
CA ASN A 166 9.06 -16.97 4.54
C ASN A 166 10.35 -17.68 4.89
N ALA A 167 11.52 -17.11 4.55
CA ALA A 167 12.80 -17.70 4.92
C ALA A 167 12.92 -17.86 6.45
N VAL A 168 12.60 -16.81 7.20
CA VAL A 168 12.62 -16.81 8.68
C VAL A 168 11.61 -17.77 9.30
N VAL A 169 10.43 -17.90 8.71
CA VAL A 169 9.33 -18.69 9.29
C VAL A 169 9.42 -20.18 8.95
N PHE A 170 9.99 -20.54 7.79
CA PHE A 170 10.10 -21.92 7.33
C PHE A 170 11.48 -22.54 7.55
N PHE A 171 12.54 -21.75 7.72
CA PHE A 171 13.90 -22.25 7.92
C PHE A 171 14.52 -21.71 9.21
N ASP A 172 14.65 -22.57 10.23
CA ASP A 172 15.19 -22.18 11.54
C ASP A 172 16.61 -21.61 11.45
N ASN A 173 17.43 -22.13 10.54
CA ASN A 173 18.79 -21.61 10.29
C ASN A 173 18.76 -20.14 9.83
N ALA A 174 17.81 -19.77 8.97
CA ALA A 174 17.67 -18.39 8.50
C ALA A 174 17.20 -17.46 9.64
N ARG A 175 16.27 -17.94 10.47
CA ARG A 175 15.81 -17.21 11.67
C ARG A 175 16.94 -16.95 12.65
N VAL A 176 17.72 -17.98 13.00
CA VAL A 176 18.86 -17.86 13.93
C VAL A 176 19.97 -16.99 13.34
N PHE A 177 20.28 -17.14 12.05
CA PHE A 177 21.25 -16.30 11.36
C PHE A 177 20.85 -14.82 11.40
N LEU A 178 19.61 -14.48 11.04
CA LEU A 178 19.15 -13.11 11.04
C LEU A 178 19.06 -12.53 12.46
N ALA A 179 18.56 -13.30 13.43
CA ALA A 179 18.50 -12.90 14.82
C ALA A 179 19.90 -12.63 15.40
N SER A 180 20.89 -13.47 15.10
CA SER A 180 22.26 -13.27 15.57
C SER A 180 22.91 -12.05 14.92
N THR A 181 22.67 -11.82 13.63
CA THR A 181 23.11 -10.61 12.92
C THR A 181 22.51 -9.34 13.55
N LEU A 182 21.22 -9.34 13.88
CA LEU A 182 20.57 -8.22 14.56
C LEU A 182 21.10 -8.00 15.99
N THR A 183 21.41 -9.06 16.73
CA THR A 183 22.08 -8.95 18.04
C THR A 183 23.47 -8.34 17.93
N GLN A 184 24.22 -8.61 16.86
CA GLN A 184 25.53 -7.95 16.66
C GLN A 184 25.38 -6.44 16.44
N LEU A 185 24.32 -6.01 15.73
CA LEU A 185 24.01 -4.59 15.52
C LEU A 185 23.43 -3.92 16.79
N TYR A 186 22.68 -4.69 17.59
CA TYR A 186 22.06 -4.22 18.83
C TYR A 186 22.37 -5.19 20.00
N PRO A 187 23.57 -5.12 20.59
CA PRO A 187 24.03 -6.09 21.61
C PRO A 187 23.19 -6.12 22.89
N LYS A 188 22.36 -5.09 23.12
CA LYS A 188 21.46 -5.00 24.28
C LYS A 188 20.25 -5.94 24.18
N ILE A 189 20.00 -6.53 23.01
CA ILE A 189 18.85 -7.41 22.77
C ILE A 189 19.36 -8.81 22.43
N SER A 190 18.90 -9.81 23.18
CA SER A 190 19.32 -11.19 22.97
C SER A 190 18.82 -11.74 21.64
N SER A 191 19.56 -12.69 21.08
CA SER A 191 19.18 -13.36 19.83
C SER A 191 17.84 -14.11 19.98
N GLY A 192 17.54 -14.64 21.17
CA GLY A 192 16.24 -15.24 21.48
C GLY A 192 15.09 -14.25 21.38
N GLN A 193 15.25 -13.02 21.91
CA GLN A 193 14.26 -11.96 21.79
C GLN A 193 14.04 -11.56 20.33
N PHE A 194 15.12 -11.30 19.57
CA PHE A 194 15.01 -11.00 18.15
C PHE A 194 14.33 -12.12 17.37
N SER A 195 14.71 -13.38 17.63
CA SER A 195 14.08 -14.54 17.03
C SER A 195 12.57 -14.55 17.25
N ALA A 196 12.11 -14.24 18.47
CA ALA A 196 10.69 -14.21 18.80
C ALA A 196 9.91 -13.09 18.07
N ILE A 197 10.49 -11.89 17.94
CA ILE A 197 9.80 -10.73 17.33
C ILE A 197 9.97 -10.61 15.82
N LEU A 198 10.93 -11.34 15.23
CA LEU A 198 11.30 -11.22 13.82
C LEU A 198 10.11 -11.31 12.84
N PRO A 199 9.21 -12.32 12.95
CA PRO A 199 8.05 -12.41 12.05
C PRO A 199 7.12 -11.19 12.16
N LEU A 200 6.86 -10.70 13.37
CA LEU A 200 6.08 -9.48 13.60
C LEU A 200 6.79 -8.26 13.00
N GLY A 201 8.09 -8.10 13.26
CA GLY A 201 8.87 -6.98 12.75
C GLY A 201 8.87 -6.92 11.22
N LEU A 202 9.03 -8.07 10.56
CA LEU A 202 8.95 -8.17 9.10
C LEU A 202 7.55 -7.87 8.58
N PHE A 203 6.49 -8.29 9.27
CA PHE A 203 5.13 -7.93 8.90
C PHE A 203 4.86 -6.42 9.06
N ILE A 204 5.37 -5.78 10.12
CA ILE A 204 5.28 -4.33 10.29
C ILE A 204 5.99 -3.61 9.14
N VAL A 205 7.21 -4.03 8.79
CA VAL A 205 7.95 -3.47 7.65
C VAL A 205 7.17 -3.64 6.35
N PHE A 206 6.59 -4.83 6.14
CA PHE A 206 5.71 -5.10 5.01
C PHE A 206 4.52 -4.12 4.95
N THR A 207 3.79 -3.94 6.06
CA THR A 207 2.66 -3.01 6.14
C THR A 207 3.09 -1.56 5.87
N ILE A 208 4.24 -1.13 6.41
CA ILE A 208 4.75 0.23 6.17
C ILE A 208 5.09 0.44 4.70
N ILE A 209 5.71 -0.53 4.04
CA ILE A 209 6.02 -0.44 2.60
C ILE A 209 4.73 -0.44 1.78
N GLU A 210 3.82 -1.36 2.07
CA GLU A 210 2.58 -1.51 1.31
C GLU A 210 1.70 -0.26 1.43
N GLU A 211 1.40 0.17 2.65
CA GLU A 211 0.48 1.27 2.93
C GLU A 211 1.16 2.63 2.80
N GLY A 212 2.40 2.78 3.26
CA GLY A 212 3.13 4.04 3.18
C GLY A 212 3.29 4.52 1.74
N TRP A 213 3.64 3.62 0.82
CA TRP A 213 3.84 3.99 -0.58
C TRP A 213 2.54 4.39 -1.28
N ILE A 214 1.45 3.64 -1.07
CA ILE A 214 0.16 3.96 -1.69
C ILE A 214 -0.41 5.28 -1.14
N TRP A 215 -0.28 5.55 0.15
CA TRP A 215 -0.73 6.81 0.76
C TRP A 215 0.09 8.02 0.26
N ILE A 216 1.40 7.89 0.09
CA ILE A 216 2.22 8.94 -0.53
C ILE A 216 1.71 9.27 -1.93
N MET A 217 1.36 8.24 -2.71
CA MET A 217 0.87 8.44 -4.07
C MET A 217 -0.54 9.02 -4.11
N ARG A 218 -1.44 8.65 -3.18
CA ARG A 218 -2.75 9.29 -3.01
C ARG A 218 -2.62 10.79 -2.73
N ILE A 219 -1.82 11.15 -1.72
CA ILE A 219 -1.57 12.55 -1.36
C ILE A 219 -0.99 13.35 -2.53
N LYS A 220 -0.06 12.73 -3.30
CA LYS A 220 0.50 13.36 -4.50
C LYS A 220 -0.59 13.65 -5.54
N THR A 221 -1.47 12.69 -5.81
CA THR A 221 -2.56 12.85 -6.78
C THR A 221 -3.57 13.90 -6.32
N ASP A 222 -3.96 13.88 -5.04
CA ASP A 222 -4.84 14.89 -4.45
C ASP A 222 -4.27 16.30 -4.60
N LEU A 223 -2.97 16.46 -4.37
CA LEU A 223 -2.31 17.75 -4.52
C LEU A 223 -2.36 18.23 -5.99
N VAL A 224 -2.14 17.34 -6.96
CA VAL A 224 -2.25 17.69 -8.38
C VAL A 224 -3.68 18.09 -8.73
N ILE A 225 -4.67 17.35 -8.25
CA ILE A 225 -6.09 17.67 -8.48
C ILE A 225 -6.45 19.01 -7.84
N ALA A 226 -6.07 19.25 -6.59
CA ALA A 226 -6.34 20.50 -5.89
C ALA A 226 -5.71 21.70 -6.60
N VAL A 227 -4.46 21.59 -7.04
CA VAL A 227 -3.76 22.65 -7.78
C VAL A 227 -4.41 22.89 -9.14
N THR A 228 -4.76 21.84 -9.87
CA THR A 228 -5.43 22.00 -11.18
C THR A 228 -6.82 22.63 -11.04
N SER A 229 -7.58 22.32 -9.98
CA SER A 229 -8.84 23.01 -9.65
C SER A 229 -8.65 24.48 -9.33
N ASP A 230 -7.66 24.83 -8.51
CA ASP A 230 -7.36 26.23 -8.20
C ASP A 230 -6.92 27.02 -9.45
N LEU A 231 -6.24 26.36 -10.40
CA LEU A 231 -5.85 26.97 -11.68
C LEU A 231 -7.03 27.12 -12.64
N GLU A 232 -7.93 26.14 -12.71
CA GLU A 232 -9.15 26.19 -13.53
C GLU A 232 -10.02 27.39 -13.16
N GLU A 233 -10.15 27.69 -11.87
CA GLU A 233 -10.90 28.85 -11.39
C GLU A 233 -10.27 30.20 -11.80
N LYS A 234 -8.97 30.23 -12.10
CA LYS A 234 -8.19 31.46 -12.33
C LYS A 234 -7.81 31.69 -13.79
N TYR A 235 -7.74 30.64 -14.60
CA TYR A 235 -7.16 30.70 -15.95
C TYR A 235 -8.00 29.98 -16.99
N GLU A 236 -8.20 30.64 -18.14
CA GLU A 236 -8.70 29.98 -19.37
C GLU A 236 -7.52 29.50 -20.21
N LEU A 237 -7.44 28.20 -20.48
CA LEU A 237 -6.41 27.63 -21.34
C LEU A 237 -6.84 27.71 -22.82
N ARG A 238 -5.98 28.30 -23.66
CA ARG A 238 -6.19 28.41 -25.11
C ARG A 238 -5.11 27.65 -25.89
N PRO A 239 -5.46 26.94 -26.98
CA PRO A 239 -4.49 26.30 -27.85
C PRO A 239 -3.48 27.32 -28.38
N ARG A 240 -2.21 26.92 -28.46
CA ARG A 240 -1.17 27.74 -29.10
C ARG A 240 -1.40 27.72 -30.61
N SER A 241 -1.80 28.86 -31.16
CA SER A 241 -1.96 29.10 -32.61
C SER A 241 -0.64 29.01 -33.37
#